data_AF-A0A846DNI5-F1
#
_entry.id   AF-A0A846DNI5-F1
#
_cell.length_a   1.000
_cell.length_b   1.000
_cell.length_c   1.000
_cell.angle_alpha   90.00
_cell.angle_beta   90.00
_cell.angle_gamma   90.00
#
_symmetry.space_group_name_H-M   'P 1'
#
loop_
_entity.id
_entity.type
_entity.pdbx_description
1 polymer ?
#
loop_
_entity_poly.entity_id
_entity_poly.type
_entity_poly.pdbx_seq_one_letter_code
_entity_poly.pdbx_strand_id
1 'polypeptide(L)'
;PTEPPPSYALITDFEPGKDVIQLKGAIEYTLEDVELLNGVSGLGIFFDADGFDGNGSEQLIGIIQSQESLDGLQINIGRAITTIS
;
A
#
# COMPACT_ATOMS: atom_id res chain seq x y z
N PRO A 1 -23.42 5.91 -12.18
CA PRO A 1 -22.94 5.40 -10.89
C PRO A 1 -21.74 6.22 -10.42
N THR A 2 -21.92 7.07 -9.41
CA THR A 2 -20.84 7.85 -8.80
C THR A 2 -20.43 7.14 -7.52
N GLU A 3 -19.75 6.01 -7.68
CA GLU A 3 -19.06 5.42 -6.54
C GLU A 3 -18.03 6.47 -6.04
N PRO A 4 -18.01 6.79 -4.74
CA PRO A 4 -17.00 7.69 -4.22
C PRO A 4 -15.62 7.13 -4.57
N PRO A 5 -14.64 7.98 -4.92
CA PRO A 5 -13.29 7.50 -5.19
C PRO A 5 -12.81 6.67 -3.99
N PRO A 6 -12.06 5.58 -4.22
CA PRO A 6 -11.54 4.75 -3.14
C PRO A 6 -10.85 5.64 -2.10
N SER A 7 -11.20 5.46 -0.84
CA SER A 7 -10.64 6.24 0.26
C SER A 7 -9.28 5.65 0.62
N TYR A 8 -8.21 6.29 0.18
CA TYR A 8 -6.84 5.91 0.47
C TYR A 8 -6.15 6.93 1.40
N ALA A 9 -5.19 6.46 2.18
CA ALA A 9 -4.23 7.32 2.85
C ALA A 9 -3.09 7.69 1.90
N LEU A 10 -2.75 8.98 1.79
CA LEU A 10 -1.56 9.41 1.05
C LEU A 10 -0.45 9.73 2.05
N ILE A 11 0.67 9.01 1.95
CA ILE A 11 1.85 9.23 2.78
C ILE A 11 2.89 9.89 1.89
N THR A 12 3.08 11.20 2.08
CA THR A 12 4.04 12.01 1.33
C THR A 12 5.33 12.13 2.13
N ASP A 13 6.48 12.00 1.47
CA ASP A 13 7.81 12.15 2.09
C ASP A 13 8.20 11.02 3.05
N PHE A 14 7.82 9.78 2.70
CA PHE A 14 8.23 8.62 3.46
C PHE A 14 9.75 8.45 3.39
N GLU A 15 10.41 8.39 4.54
CA GLU A 15 11.86 8.18 4.66
C GLU A 15 12.18 6.72 5.05
N PRO A 16 12.75 5.90 4.15
CA PRO A 16 13.14 4.53 4.44
C PRO A 16 14.03 4.42 5.69
N GLY A 17 13.66 3.52 6.60
CA GLY A 17 14.43 3.26 7.83
C GLY A 17 14.21 4.27 8.96
N LYS A 18 13.52 5.39 8.72
CA LYS A 18 13.07 6.33 9.76
C LYS A 18 11.58 6.22 10.00
N ASP A 19 10.81 6.12 8.93
CA ASP A 19 9.37 5.96 8.98
C ASP A 19 8.98 4.48 9.02
N VAL A 20 7.85 4.19 9.69
CA VAL A 20 7.33 2.83 9.84
C VAL A 20 5.84 2.81 9.53
N ILE A 21 5.46 1.97 8.58
CA ILE A 21 4.05 1.65 8.29
C ILE A 21 3.71 0.34 8.98
N GLN A 22 2.72 0.39 9.89
CA GLN A 22 2.19 -0.79 10.57
C GLN A 22 0.76 -1.05 10.11
N LEU A 23 0.56 -2.19 9.45
CA LEU A 23 -0.76 -2.66 9.06
C LEU A 23 -1.20 -3.70 10.10
N LYS A 24 -2.31 -3.43 10.79
CA LYS A 24 -2.83 -4.30 11.85
C LYS A 24 -4.14 -4.94 11.36
N GLY A 25 -4.05 -6.21 10.96
CA GLY A 25 -5.16 -7.04 10.51
C GLY A 25 -4.74 -8.51 10.48
N ALA A 26 -5.69 -9.43 10.36
CA ALA A 26 -5.43 -10.87 10.25
C ALA A 26 -5.20 -11.35 8.79
N ILE A 27 -4.84 -10.44 7.88
CA ILE A 27 -5.17 -10.52 6.44
C ILE A 27 -3.95 -10.21 5.57
N GLU A 28 -4.06 -10.53 4.28
CA GLU A 28 -3.02 -10.37 3.27
C GLU A 28 -3.06 -8.96 2.65
N TYR A 29 -1.87 -8.42 2.40
CA TYR A 29 -1.67 -7.13 1.77
C TYR A 29 -0.70 -7.30 0.60
N THR A 30 -1.01 -6.67 -0.52
CA THR A 30 -0.12 -6.61 -1.68
C THR A 30 0.38 -5.18 -1.90
N LEU A 31 1.58 -5.09 -2.49
CA LEU A 31 2.27 -3.83 -2.72
C LEU A 31 2.59 -3.75 -4.20
N GLU A 32 2.13 -2.70 -4.85
CA GLU A 32 2.22 -2.54 -6.30
C GLU A 32 2.41 -1.07 -6.65
N ASP A 33 3.14 -0.79 -7.73
CA ASP A 33 3.25 0.57 -8.23
C ASP A 33 1.88 1.07 -8.74
N VAL A 34 1.48 2.25 -8.29
CA VAL A 34 0.21 2.88 -8.65
C VAL A 34 0.46 4.25 -9.26
N GLU A 35 -0.27 4.53 -10.34
CA GLU A 35 -0.39 5.86 -10.93
C GLU A 35 -1.89 6.18 -11.12
N LEU A 36 -2.36 7.20 -10.41
CA LEU A 36 -3.74 7.66 -10.48
C LEU A 36 -3.90 8.78 -11.52
N LEU A 37 -5.09 8.89 -12.11
CA LEU A 37 -5.43 9.90 -13.13
C LEU A 37 -5.31 11.36 -12.64
N ASN A 38 -5.25 11.58 -11.33
CA ASN A 38 -5.04 12.89 -10.72
C ASN A 38 -3.55 13.24 -10.55
N GLY A 39 -2.63 12.41 -11.05
CA GLY A 39 -1.18 12.61 -10.99
C GLY A 39 -0.53 12.15 -9.68
N VAL A 40 -1.29 11.52 -8.77
CA VAL A 40 -0.73 10.87 -7.59
C VAL A 40 -0.16 9.52 -7.99
N SER A 41 1.13 9.30 -7.71
CA SER A 41 1.80 8.02 -7.97
C SER A 41 2.71 7.61 -6.84
N GLY A 42 3.03 6.33 -6.73
CA GLY A 42 3.91 5.79 -5.71
C GLY A 42 3.65 4.30 -5.48
N LEU A 43 4.12 3.78 -4.36
CA LEU A 43 3.85 2.40 -3.98
C LEU A 43 2.47 2.30 -3.31
N GLY A 44 1.53 1.65 -3.99
CA GLY A 44 0.19 1.35 -3.50
C GLY A 44 0.19 0.20 -2.49
N ILE A 45 -0.64 0.34 -1.46
CA ILE A 45 -0.96 -0.71 -0.49
C ILE A 45 -2.37 -1.19 -0.79
N PHE A 46 -2.50 -2.43 -1.21
CA PHE A 46 -3.77 -3.07 -1.50
C PHE A 46 -4.13 -4.06 -0.40
N PHE A 47 -5.41 -4.05 -0.08
CA PHE A 47 -6.03 -4.95 0.87
C PHE A 47 -6.82 -6.01 0.09
N ASP A 48 -6.46 -7.29 0.27
CA ASP A 48 -7.31 -8.39 -0.18
C ASP A 48 -8.42 -8.62 0.87
N ALA A 49 -9.62 -8.18 0.51
CA ALA A 49 -10.77 -8.19 1.42
C ALA A 49 -11.42 -9.57 1.58
N ASP A 50 -11.23 -10.48 0.64
CA ASP A 50 -11.94 -11.76 0.58
C ASP A 50 -11.02 -12.99 0.54
N GLY A 51 -9.71 -12.79 0.44
CA GLY A 51 -8.69 -13.83 0.57
C GLY A 51 -8.54 -14.70 -0.68
N PHE A 52 -8.92 -14.17 -1.84
CA PHE A 52 -8.82 -14.85 -3.12
C PHE A 52 -8.22 -13.94 -4.19
N ASP A 53 -6.97 -14.22 -4.55
CA ASP A 53 -6.25 -13.56 -5.65
C ASP A 53 -7.10 -13.44 -6.93
N GLY A 54 -7.20 -12.22 -7.48
CA GLY A 54 -7.63 -11.98 -8.86
C GLY A 54 -9.14 -11.88 -9.09
N ASN A 55 -9.92 -11.59 -8.05
CA ASN A 55 -11.36 -11.34 -8.19
C ASN A 55 -11.75 -9.86 -8.30
N GLY A 56 -10.79 -8.93 -8.15
CA GLY A 56 -11.03 -7.49 -8.24
C GLY A 56 -11.50 -6.84 -6.94
N SER A 57 -11.48 -7.56 -5.81
CA SER A 57 -11.71 -7.02 -4.45
C SER A 57 -10.45 -6.43 -3.82
N GLU A 58 -9.34 -6.30 -4.56
CA GLU A 58 -8.13 -5.64 -4.07
C GLU A 58 -8.41 -4.14 -3.86
N GLN A 59 -8.58 -3.74 -2.60
CA GLN A 59 -8.91 -2.37 -2.24
C GLN A 59 -7.64 -1.56 -1.98
N LEU A 60 -7.41 -0.50 -2.76
CA LEU A 60 -6.36 0.46 -2.47
C LEU A 60 -6.67 1.19 -1.15
N ILE A 61 -5.82 1.00 -0.15
CA ILE A 61 -5.96 1.62 1.18
C ILE A 61 -4.88 2.67 1.47
N GLY A 62 -3.77 2.67 0.71
CA GLY A 62 -2.73 3.68 0.87
C GLY A 62 -1.82 3.82 -0.35
N ILE A 63 -1.19 4.99 -0.48
CA ILE A 63 -0.09 5.25 -1.43
C ILE A 63 1.08 5.86 -0.67
N ILE A 64 2.26 5.28 -0.85
CA ILE A 64 3.51 5.73 -0.25
C ILE A 64 4.33 6.46 -1.32
N GLN A 65 4.67 7.71 -1.05
CA GLN A 65 5.56 8.51 -1.88
C GLN A 65 6.85 8.77 -1.12
N SER A 66 7.98 8.44 -1.76
CA SER A 66 9.32 8.66 -1.22
C SER A 66 10.18 9.35 -2.27
N GLN A 67 11.09 10.23 -1.82
CA GLN A 67 12.14 10.79 -2.67
C GLN A 67 13.35 9.85 -2.77
N GLU A 68 13.45 8.90 -1.85
CA GLU A 68 14.47 7.86 -1.80
C GLU A 68 13.93 6.52 -2.33
N SER A 69 14.81 5.59 -2.70
CA SER A 69 14.38 4.26 -3.12
C SER A 69 13.65 3.56 -1.97
N LEU A 70 12.54 2.89 -2.30
CA LEU A 70 11.79 2.06 -1.34
C LEU A 70 12.36 0.65 -1.21
N ASP A 71 13.52 0.37 -1.82
CA ASP A 71 14.24 -0.89 -1.65
C ASP A 71 14.52 -1.14 -0.16
N GLY A 72 14.06 -2.28 0.34
CA GLY A 72 14.18 -2.63 1.75
C GLY A 72 13.07 -2.05 2.64
N LEU A 73 12.01 -1.46 2.09
CA LEU A 73 10.80 -1.10 2.85
C LEU A 73 10.31 -2.33 3.61
N GLN A 74 10.23 -2.20 4.93
CA GLN A 74 9.69 -3.22 5.82
C GLN A 74 8.25 -2.87 6.15
N ILE A 75 7.32 -3.67 5.65
CA ILE A 75 5.93 -3.59 6.08
C ILE A 75 5.70 -4.69 7.10
N ASN A 76 5.37 -4.27 8.32
CA ASN A 76 5.01 -5.18 9.40
C ASN A 76 3.50 -5.43 9.34
N ILE A 77 3.12 -6.61 8.87
CA ILE A 77 1.72 -7.05 8.75
C ILE A 77 1.23 -7.77 10.01
N GLY A 78 1.88 -7.55 11.17
CA GLY A 78 1.49 -8.11 12.47
C GLY A 78 1.78 -9.60 12.68
N ARG A 79 2.01 -10.37 11.61
CA ARG A 79 2.41 -11.80 11.65
C ARG A 79 3.67 -12.14 10.85
N ALA A 80 4.08 -11.29 9.91
CA ALA A 80 5.33 -11.41 9.17
C ALA A 80 5.87 -10.01 8.80
N ILE A 81 7.15 -9.93 8.47
CA ILE A 81 7.78 -8.74 7.86
C ILE A 81 7.91 -9.06 6.37
N THR A 82 7.25 -8.28 5.52
CA THR A 82 7.50 -8.32 4.08
C THR A 82 8.52 -7.24 3.75
N THR A 83 9.64 -7.66 3.15
CA THR A 83 10.68 -6.76 2.65
C THR A 83 10.51 -6.65 1.15
N ILE A 84 10.41 -5.43 0.64
CA ILE A 84 10.46 -5.18 -0.81
C ILE A 84 11.92 -5.22 -1.24
N SER A 85 12.23 -5.97 -2.30
CA SER A 85 13.59 -6.16 -2.85
C SER A 85 13.65 -5.79 -4.32
#